data_AF-A0A7X9DV17-F1
#
_entry.id   AF-A0A7X9DV17-F1
#
_cell.length_a   1.000
_cell.length_b   1.000
_cell.length_c   1.000
_cell.angle_alpha   90.00
_cell.angle_beta   90.00
_cell.angle_gamma   90.00
#
_symmetry.space_group_name_H-M   'P 1'
#
loop_
_entity.id
_entity.type
_entity.pdbx_description
1 polymer ?
#
loop_
_entity_poly.entity_id
_entity_poly.type
_entity_poly.pdbx_seq_one_letter_code
_entity_poly.pdbx_strand_id
1 'polypeptide(L)'
;MPATLEMLVSFAADDARRRGFRVVGIYHLLWAVRQHEPELFVRWLERAGVPPEPFVKLLEALLRPRRAGGGMPRDRLDNELLEQALSMARRAAAERGEVAQAIHLDGVLERLAEDPIRSLCQRFDLPCRSPERPSQA
;
A
#
# COMPACT_ATOMS: atom_id res chain seq x y z
N MET A 1 -7.79 -17.69 7.27
CA MET A 1 -6.70 -17.20 8.13
C MET A 1 -6.05 -16.03 7.41
N PRO A 2 -5.71 -14.93 8.09
CA PRO A 2 -5.06 -13.80 7.45
C PRO A 2 -3.68 -14.21 6.91
N ALA A 3 -3.31 -13.70 5.74
CA ALA A 3 -2.00 -13.89 5.14
C ALA A 3 -0.90 -13.33 6.04
N THR A 4 0.24 -14.01 6.09
CA THR A 4 1.43 -13.44 6.74
C THR A 4 1.97 -12.28 5.93
N LEU A 5 2.75 -11.39 6.57
CA LEU A 5 3.42 -10.32 5.82
C LEU A 5 4.38 -10.87 4.78
N GLU A 6 5.09 -11.96 5.10
CA GLU A 6 6.02 -12.61 4.17
C GLU A 6 5.31 -13.12 2.92
N MET A 7 4.11 -13.69 3.06
CA MET A 7 3.29 -14.11 1.93
C MET A 7 2.90 -12.92 1.05
N LEU A 8 2.40 -11.83 1.65
CA LEU A 8 2.01 -10.63 0.92
C LEU A 8 3.19 -9.98 0.18
N VAL A 9 4.38 -9.94 0.80
CA VAL A 9 5.61 -9.45 0.17
C VAL A 9 6.02 -10.36 -1.00
N SER A 10 5.92 -11.68 -0.84
CA SER A 10 6.20 -12.62 -1.93
C SER A 10 5.25 -12.38 -3.11
N PHE A 11 3.94 -12.24 -2.86
CA PHE A 11 2.96 -11.96 -3.91
C PHE A 11 3.24 -10.62 -4.60
N ALA A 12 3.58 -9.57 -3.84
CA ALA A 12 3.95 -8.27 -4.39
C ALA A 12 5.22 -8.35 -5.26
N ALA A 13 6.23 -9.11 -4.84
CA ALA A 13 7.47 -9.29 -5.57
C ALA A 13 7.28 -10.08 -6.88
N ASP A 14 6.46 -11.13 -6.84
CA ASP A 14 6.16 -11.93 -8.02
C ASP A 14 5.31 -11.17 -9.04
N ASP A 15 4.33 -10.36 -8.60
CA ASP A 15 3.58 -9.47 -9.49
C ASP A 15 4.47 -8.36 -10.09
N ALA A 16 5.31 -7.71 -9.28
CA ALA A 16 6.28 -6.71 -9.74
C ALA A 16 7.20 -7.29 -10.84
N ARG A 17 7.78 -8.47 -10.59
CA ARG A 17 8.67 -9.16 -11.54
C ARG A 17 7.95 -9.49 -12.85
N ARG A 18 6.74 -10.05 -12.77
CA ARG A 18 5.92 -10.37 -13.97
C ARG A 18 5.60 -9.15 -14.82
N ARG A 19 5.49 -7.97 -14.20
CA ARG A 19 5.20 -6.70 -14.87
C ARG A 19 6.45 -5.91 -15.29
N GLY A 20 7.65 -6.46 -15.08
CA GLY A 20 8.92 -5.85 -15.49
C GLY A 20 9.44 -4.76 -14.56
N PHE A 21 8.97 -4.71 -13.31
CA PHE A 21 9.48 -3.78 -12.31
C PHE A 21 10.79 -4.32 -11.72
N ARG A 22 11.77 -3.42 -11.53
CA ARG A 22 13.05 -3.75 -10.90
C ARG A 22 13.01 -3.72 -9.38
N VAL A 23 12.05 -2.98 -8.82
CA VAL A 23 11.93 -2.72 -7.39
C VAL A 23 10.48 -2.93 -6.97
N VAL A 24 10.29 -3.57 -5.82
CA VAL A 24 8.99 -3.74 -5.18
C VAL A 24 8.74 -2.54 -4.29
N GLY A 25 7.56 -1.94 -4.39
CA GLY A 25 7.19 -0.72 -3.67
C GLY A 25 5.83 -0.85 -3.01
N ILE A 26 5.44 0.17 -2.25
CA ILE A 26 4.23 0.18 -1.43
C ILE A 26 2.96 -0.09 -2.24
N TYR A 27 2.91 0.35 -3.50
CA TYR A 27 1.79 0.08 -4.41
C TYR A 27 1.69 -1.39 -4.84
N HIS A 28 2.80 -2.12 -4.91
CA HIS A 28 2.77 -3.56 -5.14
C HIS A 28 2.23 -4.31 -3.92
N LEU A 29 2.56 -3.84 -2.69
CA LEU A 29 1.96 -4.38 -1.48
C LEU A 29 0.45 -4.10 -1.43
N LEU A 30 0.02 -2.86 -1.73
CA LEU A 30 -1.40 -2.52 -1.83
C LEU A 30 -2.13 -3.41 -2.84
N TRP A 31 -1.50 -3.70 -3.98
CA TRP A 31 -2.04 -4.64 -4.96
C TRP A 31 -2.15 -6.07 -4.41
N ALA A 32 -1.12 -6.57 -3.72
CA ALA A 32 -1.17 -7.89 -3.09
C ALA A 32 -2.28 -7.98 -2.02
N VAL A 33 -2.40 -6.96 -1.17
CA VAL A 33 -3.47 -6.91 -0.15
C VAL A 33 -4.84 -6.90 -0.80
N ARG A 34 -5.06 -6.13 -1.89
CA ARG A 34 -6.32 -6.17 -2.64
C ARG A 34 -6.71 -7.59 -3.07
N GLN A 35 -5.75 -8.39 -3.52
CA GLN A 35 -6.02 -9.74 -4.05
C GLN A 35 -6.23 -10.78 -2.96
N HIS A 36 -5.51 -10.66 -1.85
CA HIS A 36 -5.43 -11.71 -0.83
C HIS A 36 -6.16 -11.36 0.47
N GLU A 37 -6.43 -10.08 0.71
CA GLU A 37 -7.07 -9.52 1.91
C GLU A 37 -8.02 -8.39 1.51
N PRO A 38 -9.02 -8.65 0.64
CA PRO A 38 -9.83 -7.61 0.03
C PRO A 38 -10.63 -6.77 1.05
N GLU A 39 -11.07 -7.37 2.17
CA GLU A 39 -11.79 -6.67 3.23
C GLU A 39 -10.88 -5.67 3.98
N LEU A 40 -9.59 -6.00 4.13
CA LEU A 40 -8.62 -5.07 4.70
C LEU A 40 -8.37 -3.89 3.74
N PHE A 41 -8.20 -4.20 2.45
CA PHE A 41 -8.02 -3.18 1.42
C PHE A 41 -9.22 -2.22 1.35
N VAL A 42 -10.44 -2.74 1.33
CA VAL A 42 -11.67 -1.93 1.32
C VAL A 42 -11.74 -1.03 2.55
N ARG A 43 -11.47 -1.56 3.76
CA ARG A 43 -11.44 -0.75 4.99
C ARG A 43 -10.46 0.41 4.92
N TRP A 44 -9.29 0.22 4.30
CA TRP A 44 -8.33 1.32 4.12
C TRP A 44 -8.89 2.42 3.23
N LEU A 45 -9.55 2.05 2.12
CA LEU A 45 -10.17 3.02 1.23
C LEU A 45 -11.35 3.74 1.88
N GLU A 46 -12.17 3.03 2.66
CA GLU A 46 -13.26 3.60 3.43
C GLU A 46 -12.75 4.65 4.44
N ARG A 47 -11.69 4.34 5.21
CA ARG A 47 -11.06 5.32 6.12
C ARG A 47 -10.51 6.53 5.39
N ALA A 48 -9.93 6.33 4.21
CA ALA A 48 -9.44 7.41 3.36
C ALA A 48 -10.57 8.20 2.67
N GLY A 49 -11.83 7.73 2.74
CA GLY A 49 -12.97 8.31 2.05
C GLY A 49 -12.83 8.23 0.53
N VAL A 50 -12.26 7.13 0.02
CA VAL A 50 -11.97 6.91 -1.40
C VAL A 50 -12.86 5.78 -1.94
N PRO A 51 -13.58 6.00 -3.05
CA PRO A 51 -14.35 4.91 -3.68
C PRO A 51 -13.42 3.81 -4.21
N PRO A 52 -13.70 2.51 -3.94
CA PRO A 52 -12.83 1.42 -4.35
C PRO A 52 -12.55 1.31 -5.85
N GLU A 53 -13.59 1.40 -6.68
CA GLU A 53 -13.45 1.16 -8.13
C GLU A 53 -12.53 2.18 -8.82
N PRO A 54 -12.72 3.52 -8.64
CA PRO A 54 -11.78 4.51 -9.18
C PRO A 54 -10.34 4.30 -8.70
N PHE A 55 -10.14 4.03 -7.41
CA PHE A 55 -8.79 3.83 -6.87
C PHE A 55 -8.10 2.60 -7.47
N VAL A 56 -8.84 1.50 -7.64
CA VAL A 56 -8.34 0.30 -8.30
C VAL A 56 -7.90 0.60 -9.73
N LYS A 57 -8.66 1.38 -10.49
CA LYS A 57 -8.28 1.79 -11.86
C LYS A 57 -6.98 2.59 -11.88
N LEU A 58 -6.77 3.48 -10.90
CA LEU A 58 -5.52 4.22 -10.75
C LEU A 58 -4.34 3.30 -10.40
N LEU A 59 -4.56 2.38 -9.46
CA LEU A 59 -3.55 1.41 -9.05
C LEU A 59 -3.15 0.49 -10.23
N GLU A 60 -4.13 0.03 -11.02
CA GLU A 60 -3.89 -0.73 -12.25
C GLU A 60 -3.09 0.07 -13.28
N ALA A 61 -3.44 1.34 -13.50
CA ALA A 61 -2.73 2.22 -14.41
C ALA A 61 -1.27 2.43 -13.98
N LEU A 62 -1.04 2.63 -12.69
CA LEU A 62 0.29 2.78 -12.10
C LEU A 62 1.14 1.51 -12.27
N LEU A 63 0.51 0.35 -12.09
CA LEU A 63 1.15 -0.97 -12.14
C LEU A 63 1.12 -1.59 -13.55
N ARG A 64 0.85 -0.83 -14.61
CA ARG A 64 0.90 -1.37 -15.98
C ARG A 64 2.30 -1.93 -16.29
N PRO A 65 2.39 -3.05 -17.05
CA PRO A 65 3.67 -3.62 -17.45
C PRO A 65 4.58 -2.57 -18.10
N ARG A 66 5.83 -2.50 -17.66
CA ARG A 66 6.80 -1.53 -18.17
C ARG A 66 7.63 -2.15 -19.29
N ARG A 67 7.87 -1.37 -20.36
CA ARG A 67 8.92 -1.73 -21.34
C ARG A 67 10.27 -1.59 -20.64
N ALA A 68 11.17 -2.57 -20.86
CA ALA A 68 12.45 -2.65 -20.18
C ALA A 68 13.22 -1.31 -20.25
N GLY A 69 13.49 -0.70 -19.09
CA GLY A 69 14.35 0.49 -18.97
C GLY A 69 13.79 1.69 -18.21
N GLY A 70 12.47 1.79 -17.99
CA GLY A 70 11.87 2.92 -17.28
C GLY A 70 11.72 2.68 -15.77
N GLY A 71 12.76 2.98 -14.99
CA GLY A 71 12.55 3.25 -13.56
C GLY A 71 11.85 4.60 -13.43
N MET A 72 10.69 4.65 -12.77
CA MET A 72 10.07 5.94 -12.45
C MET A 72 10.86 6.55 -11.29
N PRO A 73 11.06 7.88 -11.24
CA PRO A 73 11.78 8.53 -10.14
C PRO A 73 11.27 8.16 -8.74
N ARG A 74 9.99 7.76 -8.61
CA ARG A 74 9.36 7.37 -7.35
C ARG A 74 9.57 5.92 -6.92
N ASP A 75 10.13 5.04 -7.76
CA ASP A 75 10.26 3.61 -7.40
C ASP A 75 11.08 3.41 -6.11
N ARG A 76 12.08 4.28 -5.86
CA ARG A 76 12.87 4.26 -4.62
C ARG A 76 12.05 4.72 -3.41
N LEU A 77 11.33 5.83 -3.54
CA LEU A 77 10.47 6.35 -2.48
C LEU A 77 9.37 5.34 -2.13
N ASP A 78 8.75 4.72 -3.14
CA ASP A 78 7.72 3.71 -2.95
C ASP A 78 8.28 2.46 -2.24
N ASN A 79 9.55 2.10 -2.50
CA ASN A 79 10.24 1.03 -1.77
C ASN A 79 10.58 1.42 -0.33
N GLU A 80 11.03 2.65 -0.08
CA GLU A 80 11.26 3.15 1.28
C GLU A 80 9.97 3.14 2.11
N LEU A 81 8.84 3.56 1.52
CA LEU A 81 7.53 3.48 2.16
C LEU A 81 7.11 2.03 2.44
N LEU A 82 7.43 1.09 1.54
CA LEU A 82 7.22 -0.34 1.77
C LEU A 82 8.01 -0.83 2.99
N GLU A 83 9.31 -0.56 3.04
CA GLU A 83 10.16 -0.99 4.17
C GLU A 83 9.69 -0.39 5.50
N GLN A 84 9.30 0.88 5.51
CA GLN A 84 8.68 1.52 6.69
C GLN A 84 7.41 0.80 7.12
N ALA A 85 6.51 0.50 6.18
CA ALA A 85 5.25 -0.18 6.48
C ALA A 85 5.49 -1.58 7.07
N LEU A 86 6.39 -2.35 6.48
CA LEU A 86 6.75 -3.69 6.96
C LEU A 86 7.39 -3.64 8.36
N SER A 87 8.28 -2.68 8.60
CA SER A 87 8.92 -2.49 9.90
C SER A 87 7.90 -2.15 10.99
N MET A 88 6.97 -1.23 10.71
CA MET A 88 5.90 -0.85 11.64
C MET A 88 4.94 -2.01 11.93
N ALA A 89 4.53 -2.76 10.90
CA ALA A 89 3.63 -3.90 11.07
C ALA A 89 4.29 -5.04 11.85
N ARG A 90 5.58 -5.34 11.59
CA ARG A 90 6.34 -6.32 12.36
C ARG A 90 6.47 -5.92 13.83
N ARG A 91 6.70 -4.64 14.11
CA ARG A 91 6.74 -4.13 15.48
C ARG A 91 5.38 -4.28 16.17
N ALA A 92 4.28 -3.94 15.50
CA ALA A 92 2.95 -4.09 16.05
C ALA A 92 2.61 -5.56 16.39
N ALA A 93 3.07 -6.50 15.58
CA ALA A 93 2.94 -7.93 15.87
C ALA A 93 3.80 -8.37 17.06
N ALA A 94 5.06 -7.92 17.10
CA ALA A 94 5.99 -8.23 18.19
C ALA A 94 5.50 -7.71 19.56
N GLU A 95 4.91 -6.51 19.60
CA GLU A 95 4.30 -5.94 20.82
C GLU A 95 3.15 -6.81 21.37
N ARG A 96 2.56 -7.68 20.54
CA ARG A 96 1.50 -8.61 20.91
C ARG A 96 1.99 -10.06 21.08
N GLY A 97 3.28 -10.32 20.83
CA GLY A 97 3.82 -11.68 20.79
C GLY A 97 3.28 -12.51 19.63
N GLU A 98 2.82 -11.85 18.56
CA GLU A 98 2.18 -12.48 17.40
C GLU A 98 3.14 -12.58 16.20
N VAL A 99 2.82 -13.48 15.27
CA VAL A 99 3.47 -13.52 13.95
C VAL A 99 2.90 -12.38 13.10
N ALA A 100 3.78 -11.70 12.36
CA ALA A 100 3.36 -10.57 11.53
C ALA A 100 2.43 -11.02 10.39
N GLN A 101 1.23 -10.44 10.39
CA GLN A 101 0.13 -10.76 9.49
C GLN A 101 -0.44 -9.50 8.84
N ALA A 102 -1.24 -9.66 7.79
CA ALA A 102 -1.90 -8.57 7.09
C ALA A 102 -2.64 -7.59 8.02
N ILE A 103 -3.31 -8.11 9.07
CA ILE A 103 -4.02 -7.28 10.04
C ILE A 103 -3.11 -6.27 10.77
N HIS A 104 -1.81 -6.54 10.87
CA HIS A 104 -0.83 -5.65 11.49
C HIS A 104 -0.43 -4.48 10.58
N LEU A 105 -0.82 -4.49 9.30
CA LEU A 105 -0.76 -3.32 8.42
C LEU A 105 -1.91 -2.36 8.69
N ASP A 106 -2.90 -2.73 9.50
CA ASP A 106 -4.03 -1.87 9.76
C ASP A 106 -3.61 -0.60 10.52
N GLY A 107 -3.95 0.57 9.97
CA GLY A 107 -3.53 1.87 10.48
C GLY A 107 -2.05 2.22 10.22
N VAL A 108 -1.26 1.35 9.58
CA VAL A 108 0.14 1.63 9.26
C VAL A 108 0.25 2.68 8.17
N LEU A 109 -0.57 2.60 7.12
CA LEU A 109 -0.49 3.49 5.95
C LEU A 109 -0.63 4.97 6.32
N GLU A 110 -1.51 5.30 7.27
CA GLU A 110 -1.77 6.66 7.75
C GLU A 110 -0.61 7.24 8.57
N ARG A 111 0.31 6.38 9.05
CA ARG A 111 1.44 6.75 9.91
C ARG A 111 2.77 6.79 9.16
N LEU A 112 2.77 6.43 7.87
CA LEU A 112 3.96 6.55 7.03
C LEU A 112 4.31 8.02 6.80
N ALA A 113 5.54 8.28 6.38
CA ALA A 113 5.97 9.63 5.99
C ALA A 113 5.07 10.24 4.88
N GLU A 114 4.50 9.38 4.03
CA GLU A 114 3.49 9.72 3.04
C GLU A 114 2.45 8.61 2.98
N ASP A 115 1.17 8.96 3.13
CA ASP A 115 0.06 8.02 2.98
C ASP A 115 -0.09 7.64 1.49
N PRO A 116 0.16 6.37 1.11
CA PRO A 116 0.20 5.98 -0.28
C PRO A 116 -1.16 6.05 -0.97
N ILE A 117 -2.27 5.89 -0.24
CA ILE A 117 -3.63 6.02 -0.78
C ILE A 117 -3.89 7.48 -1.12
N ARG A 118 -3.61 8.39 -0.18
CA ARG A 118 -3.79 9.84 -0.39
C ARG A 118 -2.89 10.37 -1.47
N SER A 119 -1.62 9.99 -1.46
CA SER A 119 -0.63 10.35 -2.48
C SER A 119 -1.10 9.97 -3.87
N LEU A 120 -1.61 8.74 -4.03
CA LEU A 120 -2.11 8.29 -5.33
C LEU A 120 -3.36 9.07 -5.74
N CYS A 121 -4.27 9.34 -4.82
CA CYS A 121 -5.45 10.14 -5.10
C CYS A 121 -5.07 11.56 -5.56
N GLN A 122 -4.18 12.24 -4.84
CA GLN A 122 -3.72 13.59 -5.20
C GLN A 122 -3.03 13.62 -6.57
N ARG A 123 -2.22 12.61 -6.88
CA ARG A 123 -1.51 12.52 -8.16
C ARG A 123 -2.44 12.42 -9.37
N PHE A 124 -3.63 11.86 -9.19
CA PHE A 124 -4.60 11.62 -10.24
C PHE A 124 -5.90 12.42 -10.07
N ASP A 125 -5.87 13.44 -9.20
CA ASP A 125 -7.01 14.32 -8.90
C ASP A 125 -8.30 13.55 -8.51
N LEU A 126 -8.12 12.44 -7.79
CA LEU A 126 -9.24 11.66 -7.25
C LEU A 126 -9.65 12.21 -5.88
N PRO A 127 -10.95 12.48 -5.64
CA PRO A 127 -11.41 12.95 -4.34
C PRO A 127 -11.06 11.95 -3.22
N CYS A 128 -10.41 12.44 -2.18
CA CYS A 128 -10.15 11.71 -0.93
C CYS A 128 -10.49 12.60 0.26
N ARG A 129 -10.96 12.01 1.37
CA ARG A 129 -11.31 12.78 2.58
C ARG A 129 -10.04 13.38 3.15
N SER A 130 -9.86 14.70 3.11
CA SER A 130 -8.71 15.36 3.77
C SER A 130 -8.64 14.94 5.24
N PRO A 131 -7.45 14.74 5.82
CA PRO A 131 -7.37 14.58 7.26
C PRO A 131 -7.97 15.86 7.86
N GLU A 132 -9.05 15.75 8.62
CA GLU A 132 -9.48 16.87 9.45
C GLU A 132 -8.25 17.24 10.28
N ARG A 133 -7.69 18.43 10.03
CA ARG A 133 -6.79 19.01 11.02
C ARG A 133 -7.63 19.03 12.29
N PRO A 134 -7.17 18.46 13.41
CA PRO A 134 -7.88 18.66 14.67
C PRO A 134 -8.04 20.17 14.81
N SER A 135 -9.29 20.62 14.77
CA SER A 135 -9.65 22.00 15.03
C SER A 135 -9.10 22.27 16.42
N GLN A 136 -8.06 23.08 16.52
CA GLN A 136 -7.57 23.53 17.82
C GLN A 136 -8.70 24.36 18.42
N ALA A 137 -9.46 23.74 19.31
CA ALA A 137 -10.41 24.37 20.21
C ALA A 137 -9.73 24.54 21.57
#